data_AF-A0A2X3KJG1-F1
#
_entry.id   AF-A0A2X3KJG1-F1
#
_cell.length_a   1.000
_cell.length_b   1.000
_cell.length_c   1.000
_cell.angle_alpha   90.00
_cell.angle_beta   90.00
_cell.angle_gamma   90.00
#
_symmetry.space_group_name_H-M   'P 1'
#
loop_
_entity.id
_entity.type
_entity.pdbx_description
1 polymer ?
#
loop_
_entity_poly.entity_id
_entity_poly.type
_entity_poly.pdbx_seq_one_letter_code
_entity_poly.pdbx_strand_id
1 'polypeptide(L)' 'MKGVYAVEVLGLGEKPLPGVANIGTRPTVAGIRQQLEVHLLDVAMDLYGRHIQVVLRKKYTQ' A
#
# COMPACT_ATOMS: atom_id res chain seq x y z
N MET A 1 11.29 0.06 -7.38
CA MET A 1 10.23 0.99 -7.80
C MET A 1 10.08 2.07 -6.75
N LYS A 2 9.84 3.32 -7.14
CA LYS A 2 9.58 4.43 -6.20
C LYS A 2 8.45 5.29 -6.74
N GLY A 3 7.53 5.72 -5.88
CA GLY A 3 6.46 6.63 -6.26
C GLY A 3 5.12 6.33 -5.60
N VAL A 4 4.13 7.12 -6.00
CA VAL A 4 2.73 7.03 -5.56
C VAL A 4 1.93 6.23 -6.58
N TYR A 5 1.08 5.32 -6.13
CA TYR A 5 0.27 4.44 -6.98
C TYR A 5 -1.19 4.42 -6.52
N ALA A 6 -2.13 4.40 -7.48
CA ALA A 6 -3.47 3.88 -7.22
C ALA A 6 -3.38 2.36 -7.05
N VAL A 7 -4.06 1.86 -6.02
CA VAL A 7 -4.08 0.43 -5.68
C VAL A 7 -5.49 -0.04 -5.34
N GLU A 8 -5.67 -1.34 -5.41
CA GLU A 8 -6.79 -2.05 -4.78
C GLU A 8 -6.26 -3.04 -3.75
N VAL A 9 -6.96 -3.13 -2.62
CA VAL A 9 -6.61 -4.04 -1.52
C VAL A 9 -7.68 -5.13 -1.40
N LEU A 10 -7.24 -6.38 -1.50
CA LEU A 10 -8.08 -7.56 -1.38
C LEU A 10 -7.86 -8.23 -0.02
N GLY A 11 -8.83 -9.04 0.41
CA GLY A 11 -8.78 -9.80 1.66
C GLY A 11 -9.41 -9.09 2.86
N LEU A 12 -10.09 -7.96 2.65
CA LEU A 12 -10.74 -7.15 3.69
C LEU A 12 -12.28 -7.15 3.63
N GLY A 13 -12.86 -7.93 2.71
CA GLY A 13 -14.30 -8.03 2.50
C GLY A 13 -14.61 -8.70 1.16
N GLU A 14 -15.87 -8.62 0.72
CA GLU A 14 -16.34 -9.21 -0.54
C GLU A 14 -15.80 -8.49 -1.79
N LYS A 15 -15.53 -7.18 -1.68
CA LYS A 15 -15.03 -6.34 -2.77
C LYS A 15 -13.65 -5.78 -2.42
N PRO A 16 -12.77 -5.60 -3.42
CA PRO A 16 -11.51 -4.88 -3.20
C PRO A 16 -11.78 -3.45 -2.73
N LEU A 17 -10.95 -2.96 -1.81
CA LEU A 17 -11.02 -1.59 -1.32
C LEU A 17 -10.02 -0.70 -2.08
N PRO A 18 -10.43 0.48 -2.56
CA PRO A 18 -9.53 1.40 -3.24
C PRO A 18 -8.55 2.03 -2.25
N GLY A 19 -7.34 2.32 -2.72
CA GLY A 19 -6.31 2.97 -1.92
C GLY A 19 -5.26 3.68 -2.74
N VAL A 20 -4.39 4.40 -2.02
CA VAL A 20 -3.16 4.99 -2.54
C VAL A 20 -1.97 4.36 -1.84
N ALA A 21 -0.98 3.90 -2.61
CA ALA A 21 0.23 3.30 -2.09
C ALA A 21 1.47 4.15 -2.35
N ASN A 22 2.27 4.35 -1.32
CA ASN A 22 3.63 4.86 -1.42
C ASN A 22 4.60 3.68 -1.43
N ILE A 23 5.36 3.55 -2.51
CA ILE A 23 6.46 2.59 -2.61
C ILE A 23 7.77 3.36 -2.57
N GLY A 24 8.64 3.01 -1.65
CA GLY A 24 9.87 3.75 -1.40
C GLY A 24 10.97 2.91 -0.76
N THR A 25 12.04 3.60 -0.39
CA THR A 25 13.12 3.04 0.40
C THR A 25 13.32 3.91 1.62
N ARG A 26 13.37 3.31 2.80
CA ARG A 26 13.69 4.00 4.04
C ARG A 26 15.14 3.67 4.43
N PRO A 27 16.04 4.67 4.50
CA PRO A 27 17.34 4.46 5.13
C PRO A 27 17.14 4.07 6.59
N THR A 28 17.86 3.04 7.01
CA THR A 28 17.92 2.58 8.40
C THR A 28 19.38 2.47 8.82
N VAL A 29 19.63 2.42 10.13
CA VAL A 29 20.98 2.23 10.67
C VAL A 29 21.64 0.95 10.14
N ALA A 30 20.85 -0.09 9.84
CA ALA A 30 21.30 -1.37 9.31
C ALA A 30 21.25 -1.47 7.77
N GLY A 31 21.12 -0.36 7.04
CA GLY A 31 21.07 -0.32 5.58
C GLY A 31 19.74 0.18 5.01
N ILE A 32 19.44 -0.16 3.75
CA ILE A 32 18.27 0.34 3.04
C ILE A 32 17.19 -0.73 2.98
N ARG A 33 15.98 -0.41 3.46
CA ARG A 33 14.81 -1.31 3.38
C ARG A 33 13.77 -0.76 2.41
N GLN A 34 13.19 -1.63 1.58
CA GLN A 34 12.01 -1.27 0.79
C GLN A 34 10.78 -1.16 1.68
N GLN A 35 9.93 -0.18 1.38
CA GLN A 35 8.72 0.11 2.14
C GLN A 35 7.54 0.25 1.17
N LEU A 36 6.42 -0.38 1.54
CA LEU A 36 5.11 -0.24 0.92
C LEU A 36 4.15 0.23 2.01
N GLU A 37 3.62 1.44 1.86
CA GLU A 37 2.59 1.99 2.75
C GLU A 37 1.31 2.19 1.92
N VAL A 38 0.16 1.72 2.41
CA VAL A 38 -1.13 1.86 1.72
C VAL A 38 -2.10 2.62 2.62
N HIS A 39 -2.75 3.63 2.05
CA HIS A 39 -3.87 4.33 2.65
C HIS A 39 -5.16 3.91 1.92
N LEU A 40 -6.09 3.27 2.64
CA LEU A 40 -7.41 2.94 2.12
C LEU A 40 -8.28 4.20 2.11
N LEU A 41 -9.05 4.40 1.03
CA LEU A 41 -9.94 5.56 0.91
C LEU A 41 -11.27 5.28 1.59
N ASP A 42 -11.81 6.28 2.30
CA ASP A 42 -13.14 6.28 2.90
C ASP A 42 -13.46 5.09 3.82
N VAL A 43 -12.44 4.49 4.43
CA VAL A 43 -12.57 3.33 5.32
C VAL A 43 -11.76 3.55 6.60
N ALA A 44 -12.38 3.26 7.74
CA ALA A 44 -11.73 3.18 9.03
C ALA A 44 -11.79 1.71 9.52
N MET A 45 -10.64 1.05 9.61
CA MET A 45 -10.55 -0.37 9.95
C MET A 45 -9.24 -0.68 10.67
N ASP A 46 -9.29 -1.61 11.63
CA ASP A 46 -8.09 -2.22 12.21
C ASP A 46 -7.61 -3.40 11.34
N LEU A 47 -6.38 -3.27 10.85
CA LEU A 47 -5.74 -4.21 9.93
C LEU A 47 -4.57 -4.97 10.56
N TYR A 48 -4.25 -4.76 11.84
CA TYR A 48 -3.13 -5.45 12.47
C TYR A 48 -3.32 -6.98 12.42
N GLY A 49 -2.26 -7.69 12.02
CA GLY A 49 -2.26 -9.15 11.88
C GLY A 49 -3.03 -9.69 10.68
N ARG A 50 -3.69 -8.85 9.89
CA ARG A 50 -4.42 -9.30 8.69
C ARG A 50 -3.48 -9.51 7.52
N HIS A 51 -3.68 -10.60 6.79
CA HIS A 51 -3.04 -10.82 5.50
C HIS A 51 -3.89 -10.19 4.40
N ILE A 52 -3.28 -9.29 3.63
CA ILE A 52 -3.93 -8.59 2.52
C ILE A 52 -3.11 -8.75 1.24
N GLN A 53 -3.77 -8.57 0.09
CA GLN A 53 -3.10 -8.45 -1.20
C GLN A 53 -3.26 -7.04 -1.73
N VAL A 54 -2.17 -6.44 -2.20
CA VAL A 54 -2.16 -5.09 -2.78
C VAL A 54 -1.91 -5.21 -4.27
N VAL A 55 -2.87 -4.79 -5.07
CA VAL A 55 -2.77 -4.79 -6.54
C VAL A 55 -2.44 -3.37 -7.01
N LEU A 56 -1.26 -3.21 -7.62
CA LEU A 56 -0.86 -1.92 -8.21
C LEU A 56 -1.62 -1.70 -9.52
N ARG A 57 -2.28 -0.54 -9.66
CA ARG A 57 -3.07 -0.19 -10.85
C ARG A 57 -2.39 0.86 -11.72
N LYS A 58 -2.17 2.07 -11.18
CA LYS A 58 -1.59 3.19 -11.94
C LYS A 58 -0.58 3.96 -11.11
N LYS A 59 0.58 4.32 -11.68
CA LYS A 59 1.55 5.22 -11.06
C LYS A 59 1.13 6.68 -11.26
N TYR A 60 1.20 7.51 -10.23
CA TYR A 60 0.85 8.93 -10.27
C TYR A 60 2.06 9.87 -10.36
N THR A 61 3.24 9.42 -9.92
CA THR A 61 4.48 10.20 -10.00
C THR A 61 5.36 9.70 -11.15
N GLN A 62 5.98 10.60 -11.92
CA GLN A 62 6.98 10.21 -12.92
C GLN A 62 8.17 9.51 -12.25
#